data_AF-A0A9K3PES0-F1
#
_entry.id   AF-A0A9K3PES0-F1
#
_cell.length_a   1.000
_cell.length_b   1.000
_cell.length_c   1.000
_cell.angle_alpha   90.00
_cell.angle_beta   90.00
_cell.angle_gamma   90.00
#
_symmetry.space_group_name_H-M   'P 1'
#
loop_
_entity.id
_entity.type
_entity.pdbx_description
1 polymer ?
#
loop_
_entity_poly.entity_id
_entity_poly.type
_entity_poly.pdbx_seq_one_letter_code
_entity_poly.pdbx_strand_id
1 'polypeptide(L)'
;MSTTEPDDTDQQQKKQKDTTKSSTTTETSTTTSSSWKTNNNIISNLLTRSKPFQIIVQKAFHDMDYQRNGHVDKLELYTGVLMVHLKLAKYAGPAACYPPTKQVCDQLFDAADVDNSGFINQQEFSSILRVLCAQILFRMAVYYIILILLVPFVAAKVVATMGIPNGSYLAMAAEQSISLATFLGAIPTIWNLIDERASQKIGQLAQQQQQQQQQQSQQQQETDTKPNKSSNTDKKEK
;
A
#
# COMPACT_ATOMS: atom_id res chain seq x y z
N MET A 1 16.41 18.45 59.11
CA MET A 1 15.20 17.78 58.61
C MET A 1 15.56 17.20 57.24
N SER A 2 16.33 16.11 57.25
CA SER A 2 15.88 14.69 57.13
C SER A 2 15.55 14.37 55.67
N THR A 3 16.52 14.06 54.80
CA THR A 3 17.17 12.74 54.55
C THR A 3 16.19 11.58 54.37
N THR A 4 16.05 11.07 53.13
CA THR A 4 16.41 9.68 52.72
C THR A 4 16.17 9.47 51.20
N GLU A 5 17.24 9.15 50.47
CA GLU A 5 17.25 8.21 49.33
C GLU A 5 17.27 6.77 49.88
N PRO A 6 17.44 5.70 49.07
CA PRO A 6 16.77 5.27 47.83
C PRO A 6 16.15 3.85 48.02
N ASP A 7 15.45 3.31 47.02
CA ASP A 7 15.08 1.88 47.01
C ASP A 7 15.57 1.19 45.73
N ASP A 8 16.64 0.42 45.91
CA ASP A 8 17.20 -0.56 44.99
C ASP A 8 16.34 -1.83 45.05
N THR A 9 15.76 -2.24 43.92
CA THR A 9 15.37 -3.65 43.75
C THR A 9 16.01 -4.20 42.49
N ASP A 10 17.17 -4.79 42.75
CA ASP A 10 17.99 -5.54 41.83
C ASP A 10 17.50 -7.00 41.76
N GLN A 11 17.77 -7.63 40.61
CA GLN A 11 17.79 -9.08 40.36
C GLN A 11 16.44 -9.84 40.30
N GLN A 12 16.19 -10.54 39.18
CA GLN A 12 16.85 -11.82 38.86
C GLN A 12 16.03 -12.65 37.84
N GLN A 13 16.78 -13.40 37.01
CA GLN A 13 16.44 -14.63 36.27
C GLN A 13 15.91 -14.52 34.82
N LYS A 14 16.21 -15.39 33.84
CA LYS A 14 17.17 -16.49 33.52
C LYS A 14 16.44 -17.39 32.52
N LYS A 15 17.06 -17.75 31.38
CA LYS A 15 16.66 -18.83 30.42
C LYS A 15 15.33 -18.56 29.67
N GLN A 16 15.20 -18.76 28.37
CA GLN A 16 15.54 -19.95 27.59
C GLN A 16 15.97 -19.60 26.17
N LYS A 17 16.93 -20.38 25.68
CA LYS A 17 17.54 -20.35 24.36
C LYS A 17 17.10 -21.63 23.66
N ASP A 18 16.03 -21.57 22.89
CA ASP A 18 15.58 -22.71 22.08
C ASP A 18 15.89 -22.46 20.59
N THR A 19 16.95 -23.13 20.17
CA THR A 19 17.34 -23.38 18.79
C THR A 19 16.31 -24.31 18.12
N THR A 20 15.37 -23.74 17.36
CA THR A 20 14.53 -24.53 16.46
C THR A 20 15.20 -24.64 15.10
N LYS A 21 15.75 -25.83 14.86
CA LYS A 21 16.34 -26.31 13.61
C LYS A 21 15.17 -26.73 12.70
N SER A 22 14.79 -25.89 11.73
CA SER A 22 13.80 -26.27 10.72
C SER A 22 14.49 -26.64 9.42
N SER A 23 14.29 -27.90 9.05
CA SER A 23 14.84 -28.62 7.92
C SER A 23 14.22 -28.19 6.60
N THR A 24 15.10 -27.89 5.66
CA THR A 24 14.88 -27.77 4.23
C THR A 24 14.40 -29.10 3.66
N THR A 25 13.22 -29.14 3.05
CA THR A 25 12.83 -30.18 2.09
C THR A 25 12.39 -29.49 0.80
N THR A 26 13.20 -29.73 -0.22
CA THR A 26 13.06 -29.27 -1.59
C THR A 26 12.14 -30.22 -2.33
N GLU A 27 10.93 -29.80 -2.68
CA GLU A 27 10.12 -30.46 -3.70
C GLU A 27 9.99 -29.54 -4.92
N THR A 28 10.74 -29.94 -5.95
CA THR A 28 10.71 -29.38 -7.28
C THR A 28 9.52 -29.96 -8.03
N SER A 29 8.46 -29.16 -8.22
CA SER A 29 7.39 -29.47 -9.16
C SER A 29 7.26 -28.34 -10.19
N THR A 30 7.86 -28.61 -11.35
CA THR A 30 7.73 -27.89 -12.61
C THR A 30 6.28 -27.90 -13.09
N THR A 31 5.61 -26.75 -13.08
CA THR A 31 4.47 -26.50 -13.98
C THR A 31 4.59 -25.10 -14.56
N THR A 32 5.07 -25.06 -15.80
CA THR A 32 5.12 -23.93 -16.71
C THR A 32 3.70 -23.59 -17.21
N SER A 33 3.12 -22.44 -16.83
CA SER A 33 2.22 -21.67 -17.72
C SER A 33 1.87 -20.27 -17.16
N SER A 34 1.88 -19.28 -18.05
CA SER A 34 1.40 -17.88 -17.91
C SER A 34 2.24 -16.92 -17.05
N SER A 35 3.51 -16.78 -17.46
CA SER A 35 4.35 -15.61 -17.17
C SER A 35 3.70 -14.35 -17.77
N TRP A 36 3.47 -13.33 -16.94
CA TRP A 36 3.35 -11.86 -17.18
C TRP A 36 2.89 -11.11 -15.91
N LYS A 37 2.67 -11.80 -14.78
CA LYS A 37 2.46 -11.18 -13.47
C LYS A 37 3.69 -11.38 -12.56
N THR A 38 4.05 -10.31 -11.85
CA THR A 38 4.87 -10.29 -10.61
C THR A 38 6.34 -9.90 -10.75
N ASN A 39 6.61 -8.61 -10.99
CA ASN A 39 7.90 -8.00 -10.58
C ASN A 39 7.75 -6.80 -9.62
N ASN A 40 6.53 -6.33 -9.34
CA ASN A 40 6.32 -5.23 -8.38
C ASN A 40 6.33 -5.67 -6.90
N ASN A 41 6.25 -6.97 -6.61
CA ASN A 41 6.27 -7.49 -5.23
C ASN A 41 7.68 -7.57 -4.61
N ILE A 42 8.74 -7.45 -5.42
CA ILE A 42 10.12 -7.60 -4.93
C ILE A 42 10.62 -6.28 -4.33
N ILE A 43 10.33 -5.14 -4.97
CA ILE A 43 10.80 -3.83 -4.49
C ILE A 43 9.96 -3.33 -3.30
N SER A 44 8.65 -3.61 -3.27
CA SER A 44 7.77 -3.21 -2.16
C SER A 44 8.14 -3.88 -0.84
N ASN A 45 8.68 -5.10 -0.88
CA ASN A 45 9.03 -5.86 0.31
C ASN A 45 10.30 -5.38 1.02
N LEU A 46 11.24 -4.69 0.35
CA LEU A 46 12.49 -4.29 1.01
C LEU A 46 12.29 -3.08 1.92
N LEU A 47 11.58 -2.05 1.43
CA LEU A 47 11.39 -0.80 2.17
C LEU A 47 10.40 -0.96 3.33
N THR A 48 9.32 -1.71 3.10
CA THR A 48 8.22 -1.89 4.05
C THR A 48 8.50 -2.91 5.16
N ARG A 49 9.54 -3.73 5.02
CA ARG A 49 10.03 -4.63 6.09
C ARG A 49 11.06 -3.98 7.02
N SER A 50 11.47 -2.74 6.74
CA SER A 50 12.44 -2.06 7.56
C SER A 50 11.88 -1.77 8.96
N LYS A 51 12.69 -1.98 10.01
CA LYS A 51 12.36 -1.60 11.40
C LYS A 51 11.88 -0.15 11.54
N PRO A 52 12.54 0.87 10.92
CA PRO A 52 12.05 2.24 11.01
C PRO A 52 10.64 2.40 10.43
N PHE A 53 10.33 1.72 9.32
CA PHE A 53 8.98 1.74 8.76
C PHE A 53 7.96 1.15 9.74
N GLN A 54 8.25 0.02 10.37
CA GLN A 54 7.34 -0.58 11.36
C GLN A 54 7.12 0.34 12.57
N ILE A 55 8.16 1.03 13.05
CA ILE A 55 8.04 2.02 14.14
C ILE A 55 7.13 3.18 13.71
N ILE A 56 7.30 3.67 12.48
CA ILE A 56 6.46 4.75 11.93
C ILE A 56 5.01 4.28 11.80
N VAL A 57 4.78 3.07 11.28
CA VAL A 57 3.43 2.48 11.16
C VAL A 57 2.79 2.31 12.52
N GLN A 58 3.51 1.79 13.51
CA GLN A 58 3.00 1.60 14.87
C GLN A 58 2.66 2.94 15.52
N LYS A 59 3.52 3.95 15.35
CA LYS A 59 3.23 5.31 15.81
C LYS A 59 2.02 5.90 15.10
N ALA A 60 1.91 5.71 13.79
CA ALA A 60 0.78 6.18 13.00
C ALA A 60 -0.53 5.51 13.41
N PHE A 61 -0.50 4.20 13.72
CA PHE A 61 -1.64 3.48 14.27
C PHE A 61 -2.09 4.09 15.61
N HIS A 62 -1.13 4.32 16.52
CA HIS A 62 -1.43 4.93 17.81
C HIS A 62 -1.93 6.38 17.70
N ASP A 63 -1.45 7.14 16.73
CA ASP A 63 -1.92 8.50 16.44
C ASP A 63 -3.36 8.50 15.85
N MET A 64 -3.81 7.40 15.24
CA MET A 64 -5.12 7.26 14.59
C MET A 64 -6.20 6.65 15.49
N ASP A 65 -5.82 5.71 16.35
CA ASP A 65 -6.70 5.11 17.37
C ASP A 65 -6.97 6.16 18.48
N TYR A 66 -7.87 7.10 18.16
CA TYR A 66 -8.23 8.21 19.05
C TYR A 66 -8.91 7.69 20.31
N GLN A 67 -9.68 6.61 20.19
CA GLN A 67 -10.41 5.97 21.27
C GLN A 67 -9.52 5.09 22.16
N ARG A 68 -8.32 4.72 21.70
CA ARG A 68 -7.36 3.82 22.37
C ARG A 68 -7.95 2.45 22.67
N ASN A 69 -8.80 1.96 21.77
CA ASN A 69 -9.45 0.66 21.93
C ASN A 69 -8.63 -0.49 21.28
N GLY A 70 -7.50 -0.16 20.63
CA GLY A 70 -6.63 -1.13 19.94
C GLY A 70 -7.09 -1.45 18.52
N HIS A 71 -8.09 -0.74 18.02
CA HIS A 71 -8.73 -0.94 16.73
C HIS A 71 -8.89 0.41 16.01
N VAL A 72 -9.00 0.36 14.68
CA VAL A 72 -9.23 1.56 13.86
C VAL A 72 -10.53 1.38 13.08
N ASP A 73 -11.46 2.33 13.23
CA ASP A 73 -12.69 2.35 12.44
C ASP A 73 -12.50 3.00 11.05
N LYS A 74 -13.54 2.95 10.20
CA LYS A 74 -13.48 3.52 8.84
C LYS A 74 -13.18 5.02 8.82
N LEU A 75 -13.68 5.77 9.80
CA LEU A 75 -13.53 7.22 9.88
C LEU A 75 -12.13 7.61 10.37
N GLU A 76 -11.62 6.90 11.38
CA GLU A 76 -10.27 7.01 11.90
C GLU A 76 -9.25 6.67 10.82
N LEU A 77 -9.47 5.59 10.05
CA LEU A 77 -8.62 5.26 8.91
C LEU A 77 -8.61 6.38 7.87
N TYR A 78 -9.77 6.88 7.45
CA TYR A 78 -9.86 7.95 6.46
C TYR A 78 -9.11 9.22 6.93
N THR A 79 -9.35 9.63 8.18
CA THR A 79 -8.68 10.78 8.80
C THR A 79 -7.18 10.57 8.87
N GLY A 80 -6.75 9.37 9.24
CA GLY A 80 -5.37 8.96 9.31
C GLY A 80 -4.64 9.00 7.99
N VAL A 81 -5.26 8.46 6.93
CA VAL A 81 -4.72 8.50 5.57
C VAL A 81 -4.58 9.94 5.08
N LEU A 82 -5.57 10.79 5.34
CA LEU A 82 -5.51 12.22 5.02
C LEU A 82 -4.34 12.92 5.75
N MET A 83 -4.15 12.61 7.03
CA MET A 83 -3.06 13.16 7.85
C MET A 83 -1.67 12.70 7.35
N VAL A 84 -1.54 11.45 6.92
CA VAL A 84 -0.30 10.94 6.30
C VAL A 84 0.00 11.69 5.00
N HIS A 85 -1.00 11.90 4.16
CA HIS A 85 -0.85 12.69 2.94
C HIS A 85 -0.46 14.14 3.24
N LEU A 86 -1.05 14.77 4.26
CA LEU A 86 -0.71 16.13 4.65
C LEU A 86 0.72 16.24 5.18
N LYS A 87 1.16 15.27 5.98
CA LYS A 87 2.56 15.19 6.44
C LYS A 87 3.50 14.99 5.26
N LEU A 88 3.18 14.07 4.34
CA LEU A 88 3.99 13.83 3.15
C LEU A 88 4.02 15.05 2.22
N ALA A 89 2.91 15.75 2.05
CA ALA A 89 2.83 17.01 1.31
C ALA A 89 3.78 18.08 1.82
N LYS A 90 3.96 18.17 3.14
CA LYS A 90 4.91 19.10 3.75
C LYS A 90 6.37 18.81 3.34
N TYR A 91 6.72 17.54 3.08
CA TYR A 91 8.10 17.14 2.74
C TYR A 91 8.33 16.92 1.24
N ALA A 92 7.36 16.33 0.54
CA ALA A 92 7.42 15.97 -0.88
C ALA A 92 6.74 17.01 -1.80
N GLY A 93 6.13 18.05 -1.22
CA GLY A 93 5.47 19.12 -1.93
C GLY A 93 4.09 18.75 -2.48
N PRO A 94 3.55 19.58 -3.41
CA PRO A 94 2.19 19.44 -3.94
C PRO A 94 1.90 18.10 -4.61
N ALA A 95 2.94 17.41 -5.09
CA ALA A 95 2.78 16.10 -5.73
C ALA A 95 2.19 15.03 -4.77
N ALA A 96 2.33 15.21 -3.46
CA ALA A 96 1.83 14.27 -2.44
C ALA A 96 0.43 14.66 -1.91
N CYS A 97 -0.10 15.82 -2.32
CA CYS A 97 -1.37 16.41 -1.86
C CYS A 97 -2.62 15.81 -2.51
N TYR A 98 -2.60 14.55 -2.90
CA TYR A 98 -3.76 13.90 -3.52
C TYR A 98 -4.22 12.75 -2.63
N PRO A 99 -4.97 13.06 -1.56
CA PRO A 99 -5.51 12.03 -0.71
C PRO A 99 -6.56 11.21 -1.50
N PRO A 100 -6.66 9.89 -1.24
CA PRO A 100 -7.72 9.07 -1.79
C PRO A 100 -9.09 9.58 -1.33
N THR A 101 -10.10 9.39 -2.17
CA THR A 101 -11.48 9.70 -1.82
C THR A 101 -11.96 8.77 -0.71
N LYS A 102 -12.98 9.21 0.05
CA LYS A 102 -13.57 8.40 1.13
C LYS A 102 -13.97 7.00 0.64
N GLN A 103 -14.59 6.91 -0.54
CA GLN A 103 -15.02 5.63 -1.13
C GLN A 103 -13.84 4.68 -1.37
N VAL A 104 -12.68 5.19 -1.79
CA VAL A 104 -11.48 4.38 -1.97
C VAL A 104 -10.93 3.92 -0.62
N CYS A 105 -10.98 4.77 0.42
CA CYS A 105 -10.62 4.36 1.77
C CYS A 105 -11.57 3.31 2.34
N ASP A 106 -12.88 3.44 2.11
CA ASP A 106 -13.88 2.46 2.53
C ASP A 106 -13.62 1.10 1.84
N GLN A 107 -13.33 1.10 0.53
CA GLN A 107 -12.94 -0.12 -0.19
C GLN A 107 -11.63 -0.72 0.32
N LEU A 108 -10.66 0.12 0.65
CA LEU A 108 -9.37 -0.33 1.17
C LEU A 108 -9.50 -0.90 2.59
N PHE A 109 -10.42 -0.36 3.39
CA PHE A 109 -10.80 -0.89 4.68
C PHE A 109 -11.40 -2.29 4.50
N ASP A 110 -12.45 -2.41 3.67
CA ASP A 110 -13.14 -3.69 3.45
C ASP A 110 -12.20 -4.76 2.85
N ALA A 111 -11.22 -4.35 2.03
CA ALA A 111 -10.23 -5.26 1.47
C ALA A 111 -9.15 -5.70 2.48
N ALA A 112 -8.96 -4.95 3.57
CA ALA A 112 -7.95 -5.22 4.59
C ALA A 112 -8.52 -5.88 5.85
N ASP A 113 -9.80 -5.69 6.12
CA ASP A 113 -10.58 -6.35 7.18
C ASP A 113 -10.85 -7.82 6.77
N VAL A 114 -9.83 -8.66 6.91
CA VAL A 114 -9.89 -10.06 6.43
C VAL A 114 -10.86 -10.89 7.27
N ASP A 115 -10.99 -10.55 8.55
CA ASP A 115 -11.88 -11.24 9.48
C ASP A 115 -13.33 -10.70 9.48
N ASN A 116 -13.60 -9.62 8.73
CA ASN A 116 -14.89 -8.93 8.68
C ASN A 116 -15.38 -8.51 10.08
N SER A 117 -14.45 -8.12 10.95
CA SER A 117 -14.79 -7.65 12.30
C SER A 117 -15.45 -6.28 12.28
N GLY A 118 -15.34 -5.54 11.17
CA GLY A 118 -15.74 -4.14 11.06
C GLY A 118 -14.72 -3.17 11.66
N PHE A 119 -13.54 -3.68 12.03
CA PHE A 119 -12.46 -2.96 12.67
C PHE A 119 -11.12 -3.39 12.09
N ILE A 120 -10.15 -2.48 12.05
CA ILE A 120 -8.80 -2.79 11.56
C ILE A 120 -7.85 -2.96 12.75
N ASN A 121 -7.23 -4.12 12.86
CA ASN A 121 -6.16 -4.35 13.83
C ASN A 121 -4.81 -3.81 13.33
N GLN A 122 -3.79 -3.79 14.20
CA GLN A 122 -2.47 -3.24 13.87
C GLN A 122 -1.81 -3.91 12.65
N GLN A 123 -2.03 -5.22 12.44
CA GLN A 123 -1.41 -5.98 11.36
C GLN A 123 -2.08 -5.68 10.01
N GLU A 124 -3.40 -5.61 9.99
CA GLU A 124 -4.20 -5.19 8.84
C GLU A 124 -3.88 -3.74 8.48
N PHE A 125 -3.79 -2.86 9.48
CA PHE A 125 -3.39 -1.47 9.29
C PHE A 125 -2.00 -1.35 8.65
N SER A 126 -1.03 -2.16 9.09
CA SER A 126 0.29 -2.19 8.46
C SER A 126 0.20 -2.56 6.99
N SER A 127 -0.69 -3.49 6.63
CA SER A 127 -0.89 -3.91 5.25
C SER A 127 -1.50 -2.78 4.40
N ILE A 128 -2.48 -2.05 4.92
CA ILE A 128 -3.06 -0.86 4.30
C ILE A 128 -1.98 0.20 4.05
N LEU A 129 -1.20 0.55 5.08
CA LEU A 129 -0.17 1.58 4.96
C LEU A 129 0.93 1.20 3.96
N ARG A 130 1.27 -0.09 3.83
CA ARG A 130 2.22 -0.55 2.81
C ARG A 130 1.70 -0.30 1.40
N VAL A 131 0.43 -0.62 1.14
CA VAL A 131 -0.19 -0.39 -0.17
C VAL A 131 -0.23 1.10 -0.48
N LEU A 132 -0.68 1.92 0.47
CA LEU A 132 -0.74 3.38 0.31
C LEU A 132 0.64 4.00 0.10
N CYS A 133 1.62 3.68 0.95
CA CYS A 133 2.97 4.19 0.80
C CYS A 133 3.61 3.76 -0.52
N ALA A 134 3.39 2.52 -0.97
CA ALA A 134 3.89 2.06 -2.26
C ALA A 134 3.27 2.85 -3.42
N GLN A 135 1.97 3.11 -3.37
CA GLN A 135 1.29 3.92 -4.38
C GLN A 135 1.84 5.35 -4.42
N ILE A 136 2.01 5.99 -3.26
CA ILE A 136 2.56 7.35 -3.17
C ILE A 136 4.02 7.41 -3.64
N LEU A 137 4.84 6.45 -3.23
CA LEU A 137 6.25 6.40 -3.64
C LEU A 137 6.39 6.14 -5.14
N PHE A 138 5.57 5.26 -5.71
CA PHE A 138 5.54 5.03 -7.15
C PHE A 138 5.12 6.32 -7.89
N ARG A 139 4.09 6.99 -7.38
CA ARG A 139 3.61 8.29 -7.86
C ARG A 139 4.74 9.34 -7.88
N MET A 140 5.51 9.44 -6.80
CA MET A 140 6.69 10.30 -6.70
C MET A 140 7.80 9.90 -7.67
N ALA A 141 8.11 8.60 -7.76
CA ALA A 141 9.17 8.11 -8.62
C ALA A 141 8.89 8.43 -10.10
N VAL A 142 7.68 8.15 -10.58
CA VAL A 142 7.26 8.48 -11.95
C VAL A 142 7.36 9.98 -12.20
N TYR A 143 6.90 10.80 -11.24
CA TYR A 143 7.01 12.25 -11.32
C TYR A 143 8.46 12.72 -11.51
N TYR A 144 9.39 12.25 -10.68
CA TYR A 144 10.80 12.63 -10.79
C TYR A 144 11.46 12.09 -12.05
N ILE A 145 11.12 10.88 -12.50
CA ILE A 145 11.65 10.32 -13.75
C ILE A 145 11.21 11.17 -14.95
N ILE A 146 9.93 11.55 -15.02
CA ILE A 146 9.42 12.41 -16.08
C ILE A 146 10.07 13.79 -16.01
N LEU A 147 10.18 14.38 -14.82
CA LEU A 147 10.79 15.70 -14.64
C LEU A 147 12.26 15.70 -15.08
N ILE A 148 13.05 14.70 -14.65
CA ILE A 148 14.49 14.62 -14.93
C ILE A 148 14.76 14.23 -16.38
N LEU A 149 13.95 13.37 -17.00
CA LEU A 149 14.23 12.85 -18.34
C LEU A 149 13.43 13.53 -19.46
N LEU A 150 12.12 13.71 -19.26
CA LEU A 150 11.22 14.19 -20.32
C LEU A 150 11.35 15.70 -20.53
N VAL A 151 11.42 16.49 -19.46
CA VAL A 151 11.47 17.95 -19.54
C VAL A 151 12.69 18.43 -20.34
N PRO A 152 13.95 18.03 -20.06
CA PRO A 152 15.08 18.48 -20.86
C PRO A 152 15.02 17.98 -22.30
N PHE A 153 14.48 16.78 -22.54
CA PHE A 153 14.33 16.24 -23.89
C PHE A 153 13.35 17.07 -24.73
N VAL A 154 12.19 17.42 -24.17
CA VAL A 154 11.19 18.25 -24.85
C VAL A 154 11.73 19.66 -25.09
N ALA A 155 12.36 20.28 -24.08
CA ALA A 155 12.94 21.60 -24.20
C ALA A 155 13.99 21.66 -25.35
N ALA A 156 14.92 20.70 -25.37
CA ALA A 156 15.94 20.61 -26.41
C ALA A 156 15.34 20.42 -27.81
N LYS A 157 14.29 19.59 -27.94
CA LYS A 157 13.60 19.38 -29.23
C LYS A 157 12.89 20.63 -29.71
N VAL A 158 12.17 21.33 -28.83
CA VAL A 158 11.44 22.56 -29.19
C VAL A 158 12.40 23.65 -29.64
N VAL A 159 13.51 23.86 -28.93
CA VAL A 159 14.52 24.87 -29.27
C VAL A 159 15.19 24.55 -30.61
N ALA A 160 15.53 23.27 -30.85
CA ALA A 160 16.08 22.83 -32.12
C ALA A 160 15.10 23.09 -33.30
N THR A 161 13.80 22.85 -33.10
CA THR A 161 12.80 23.14 -34.14
C THR A 161 12.57 24.63 -34.40
N MET A 162 12.88 25.51 -33.46
CA MET A 162 12.74 26.97 -33.65
C MET A 162 13.94 27.60 -34.39
N GLY A 163 14.99 26.84 -34.71
CA GLY A 163 16.14 27.33 -35.50
C GLY A 163 16.99 28.38 -34.79
N ILE A 164 16.91 28.46 -33.46
CA ILE A 164 17.68 29.42 -32.67
C ILE A 164 19.15 28.93 -32.60
N PRO A 165 20.16 29.79 -32.86
CA PRO A 165 21.56 29.40 -32.78
C PRO A 165 21.93 28.98 -31.35
N ASN A 166 22.51 27.78 -31.23
CA ASN A 166 23.01 27.24 -29.96
C ASN A 166 24.03 28.21 -29.34
N GLY A 167 23.86 28.53 -28.05
CA GLY A 167 24.76 29.43 -27.31
C GLY A 167 24.32 30.89 -27.22
N SER A 168 23.21 31.27 -27.86
CA SER A 168 22.62 32.61 -27.68
C SER A 168 21.90 32.71 -26.34
N TYR A 169 21.97 33.87 -25.67
CA TYR A 169 21.19 34.14 -24.44
C TYR A 169 19.68 33.92 -24.64
N LEU A 170 19.17 34.17 -25.84
CA LEU A 170 17.78 33.90 -26.22
C LEU A 170 17.43 32.40 -26.18
N ALA A 171 18.35 31.51 -26.57
CA ALA A 171 18.12 30.07 -26.51
C ALA A 171 17.98 29.62 -25.05
N MET A 172 18.85 30.11 -24.16
CA MET A 172 18.80 29.77 -22.74
C MET A 172 17.53 30.28 -22.06
N ALA A 173 17.08 31.50 -22.37
CA ALA A 173 15.83 32.05 -21.85
C ALA A 173 14.61 31.28 -22.40
N ALA A 174 14.61 30.95 -23.69
CA ALA A 174 13.56 30.14 -24.32
C ALA A 174 13.48 28.75 -23.66
N GLU A 175 14.60 28.07 -23.45
CA GLU A 175 14.65 26.77 -22.76
C GLU A 175 14.02 26.80 -21.37
N GLN A 176 14.33 27.81 -20.56
CA GLN A 176 13.77 27.95 -19.21
C GLN A 176 12.26 28.23 -19.24
N SER A 177 11.82 29.12 -20.13
CA SER A 177 10.39 29.44 -20.27
C SER A 177 9.56 28.25 -20.78
N ILE A 178 10.05 27.52 -21.78
CA ILE A 178 9.40 26.32 -22.32
C ILE A 178 9.39 25.20 -21.29
N SER A 179 10.48 25.02 -20.54
CA SER A 179 10.54 24.03 -19.46
C SER A 179 9.50 24.33 -18.39
N LEU A 180 9.36 25.60 -17.98
CA LEU A 180 8.35 26.02 -17.01
C LEU A 180 6.92 25.85 -17.55
N ALA A 181 6.67 26.25 -18.80
CA ALA A 181 5.36 26.10 -19.43
C ALA A 181 4.98 24.63 -19.59
N THR A 182 5.93 23.79 -20.03
CA THR A 182 5.75 22.34 -20.15
C THR A 182 5.51 21.72 -18.77
N PHE A 183 6.24 22.15 -17.76
CA PHE A 183 6.04 21.70 -16.38
C PHE A 183 4.61 22.02 -15.90
N LEU A 184 4.16 23.27 -16.05
CA LEU A 184 2.84 23.69 -15.59
C LEU A 184 1.68 23.05 -16.37
N GLY A 185 1.85 22.76 -17.67
CA GLY A 185 0.80 22.17 -18.50
C GLY A 185 0.79 20.63 -18.53
N ALA A 186 1.96 20.00 -18.67
CA ALA A 186 2.05 18.55 -18.81
C ALA A 186 1.76 17.84 -17.48
N ILE A 187 2.18 18.41 -16.35
CA ILE A 187 2.03 17.76 -15.05
C ILE A 187 0.56 17.52 -14.67
N PRO A 188 -0.36 18.51 -14.71
CA PRO A 188 -1.77 18.27 -14.44
C PRO A 188 -2.40 17.23 -15.37
N THR A 189 -2.01 17.26 -16.65
CA THR A 189 -2.58 16.36 -17.67
C THR A 189 -2.15 14.91 -17.44
N ILE A 190 -0.85 14.70 -17.16
CA ILE A 190 -0.31 13.38 -16.83
C ILE A 190 -0.90 12.89 -15.50
N TRP A 191 -1.11 13.79 -14.53
CA TRP A 191 -1.72 13.45 -13.24
C TRP A 191 -3.11 12.86 -13.39
N ASN A 192 -3.98 13.56 -14.13
CA ASN A 192 -5.34 13.10 -14.36
C ASN A 192 -5.35 11.71 -15.01
N LEU A 193 -4.44 11.46 -15.95
CA LEU A 193 -4.34 10.18 -16.63
C LEU A 193 -3.83 9.04 -15.73
N ILE A 194 -2.90 9.33 -14.81
CA ILE A 194 -2.38 8.35 -13.86
C ILE A 194 -3.44 8.01 -12.82
N ASP A 195 -4.10 9.02 -12.24
CA ASP A 195 -5.13 8.81 -11.22
C ASP A 195 -6.32 8.04 -11.79
N GLU A 196 -6.76 8.35 -13.01
CA GLU A 196 -7.85 7.61 -13.66
C GLU A 196 -7.52 6.12 -13.80
N ARG A 197 -6.30 5.78 -14.21
CA ARG A 197 -5.84 4.38 -14.31
C ARG A 197 -5.71 3.71 -12.95
N ALA A 198 -5.26 4.44 -11.93
CA ALA A 198 -5.14 3.90 -10.57
C ALA A 198 -6.53 3.58 -9.98
N SER A 199 -7.49 4.52 -10.11
CA SER A 199 -8.87 4.33 -9.68
C SER A 199 -9.55 3.17 -10.40
N GLN A 200 -9.33 3.04 -11.72
CA GLN A 200 -9.87 1.90 -12.48
C GLN A 200 -9.34 0.55 -11.97
N LYS A 201 -8.04 0.45 -11.67
CA LYS A 201 -7.47 -0.81 -11.15
C LYS A 201 -7.99 -1.16 -9.76
N ILE A 202 -8.14 -0.17 -8.88
CA ILE A 202 -8.71 -0.40 -7.54
C ILE A 202 -10.16 -0.87 -7.68
N GLY A 203 -10.96 -0.23 -8.53
CA GLY A 203 -12.33 -0.65 -8.80
C GLY A 203 -12.43 -2.07 -9.35
N GLN A 204 -11.53 -2.47 -10.25
CA GLN A 204 -11.45 -3.83 -10.78
C GLN A 204 -11.09 -4.86 -9.70
N LEU A 205 -10.12 -4.55 -8.84
CA LEU A 205 -9.72 -5.44 -7.75
C LEU A 205 -10.85 -5.62 -6.72
N ALA A 206 -11.54 -4.54 -6.36
CA ALA A 206 -12.69 -4.59 -5.46
C ALA A 206 -13.83 -5.44 -6.06
N GLN A 207 -14.15 -5.26 -7.35
CA GLN A 207 -15.14 -6.10 -8.04
C GLN A 207 -14.72 -7.57 -8.09
N GLN A 208 -13.44 -7.84 -8.33
CA GLN A 208 -12.92 -9.21 -8.38
C GLN A 208 -13.02 -9.91 -7.01
N GLN A 209 -12.73 -9.20 -5.91
CA GLN A 209 -12.89 -9.73 -4.56
C GLN A 209 -14.35 -10.02 -4.21
N GLN A 210 -15.28 -9.11 -4.56
CA GLN A 210 -16.71 -9.33 -4.35
C GLN A 210 -17.22 -10.57 -5.09
N GLN A 211 -16.77 -10.79 -6.34
CA GLN A 211 -17.13 -11.99 -7.10
C GLN A 211 -16.59 -13.27 -6.45
N GLN A 212 -15.37 -13.25 -5.90
CA GLN A 212 -14.81 -14.41 -5.20
C GLN A 212 -15.59 -14.74 -3.92
N GLN A 213 -15.99 -13.73 -3.15
CA GLN A 213 -16.82 -13.95 -1.95
C GLN A 213 -18.18 -14.57 -2.31
N GLN A 214 -18.85 -14.06 -3.36
CA GLN A 214 -20.11 -14.63 -3.83
C GLN A 214 -19.99 -16.09 -4.27
N GLN A 215 -18.88 -16.46 -4.94
CA GLN A 215 -18.63 -17.85 -5.33
C GLN A 215 -18.41 -18.76 -4.12
N GLN A 216 -17.73 -18.28 -3.07
CA GLN A 216 -17.53 -19.06 -1.85
C GLN A 216 -18.84 -19.29 -1.08
N SER A 217 -19.70 -18.27 -1.00
CA SER A 217 -21.03 -18.42 -0.36
C SER A 217 -21.92 -19.43 -1.09
N GLN A 218 -21.86 -19.47 -2.44
CA GLN A 218 -22.61 -20.45 -3.22
C GLN A 218 -22.10 -21.89 -3.00
N GLN A 219 -20.78 -22.07 -2.89
CA GLN A 219 -20.20 -23.39 -2.61
C GLN A 219 -20.57 -23.91 -1.22
N GLN A 220 -20.67 -23.04 -0.21
CA GLN A 220 -21.13 -23.43 1.12
C GLN A 220 -22.61 -23.86 1.13
N GLN A 221 -23.47 -23.18 0.37
CA GLN A 221 -24.88 -23.57 0.26
C GLN A 221 -25.06 -24.92 -0.46
N GLU A 222 -24.24 -25.24 -1.46
CA GLU A 222 -24.27 -26.55 -2.12
C GLU A 222 -23.79 -27.68 -1.20
N THR A 223 -22.82 -27.43 -0.31
CA THR A 223 -22.37 -28.46 0.65
C THR A 223 -23.42 -28.78 1.72
N ASP A 224 -24.22 -27.79 2.14
CA ASP A 224 -25.27 -28.00 3.14
C ASP A 224 -26.53 -28.68 2.56
N THR A 225 -26.75 -28.58 1.25
CA THR A 225 -27.95 -29.12 0.59
C THR A 225 -27.77 -30.58 0.13
N LYS A 226 -26.58 -31.17 0.22
CA LYS A 226 -26.41 -32.61 -0.08
C LYS A 226 -27.03 -33.44 1.07
N PRO A 227 -28.16 -34.13 0.83
CA PRO A 227 -28.81 -34.92 1.88
C PRO A 227 -27.84 -36.01 2.33
N ASN A 228 -27.59 -36.05 3.64
CA ASN A 228 -26.80 -37.08 4.30
C ASN A 228 -27.44 -38.46 4.08
N LYS A 229 -27.08 -39.10 2.96
CA LYS A 229 -27.57 -40.41 2.54
C LYS A 229 -26.71 -41.49 3.19
N SER A 230 -26.65 -41.49 4.54
CA SER A 230 -25.90 -42.50 5.30
C SER A 230 -26.57 -42.81 6.64
N SER A 231 -27.73 -43.46 6.60
CA SER A 231 -28.23 -44.26 7.72
C SER A 231 -29.41 -45.14 7.31
N ASN A 232 -29.19 -46.12 6.44
CA ASN A 232 -30.03 -47.32 6.47
C ASN A 232 -29.33 -48.52 5.84
N THR A 233 -28.45 -49.15 6.61
CA THR A 233 -28.07 -50.55 6.37
C THR A 233 -28.28 -51.32 7.66
N ASP A 234 -29.45 -51.95 7.70
CA ASP A 234 -29.64 -53.33 8.13
C ASP A 234 -29.15 -53.71 9.53
N LYS A 235 -30.01 -53.44 10.52
CA LYS A 235 -30.30 -54.47 11.53
C LYS A 235 -31.03 -55.63 10.82
N LYS A 236 -30.30 -56.66 10.44
CA LYS A 236 -30.91 -57.98 10.18
C LYS A 236 -30.72 -58.86 11.40
N GLU A 237 -31.84 -59.12 12.06
CA GLU A 237 -32.05 -60.25 12.96
C GLU A 237 -31.50 -61.54 12.35
N LYS A 238 -30.72 -62.29 13.12
CA LYS A 238 -31.10 -63.62 13.62
C LYS A 238 -30.05 -64.16 14.60
#